data_AF-A0A969ER63-F1
#
_entry.id   AF-A0A969ER63-F1
#
_cell.length_a   1.000
_cell.length_b   1.000
_cell.length_c   1.000
_cell.angle_alpha   90.00
_cell.angle_beta   90.00
_cell.angle_gamma   90.00
#
_symmetry.space_group_name_H-M   'P 1'
#
loop_
_entity.id
_entity.type
_entity.pdbx_description
1 polymer ?
#
loop_
_entity_poly.entity_id
_entity_poly.type
_entity_poly.pdbx_seq_one_letter_code
_entity_poly.pdbx_strand_id
1 'polypeptide(L)'
;MATVDARLQVCVPRLGELRGWRRWGTHQAREHLCEEAESLLGLELPPLDIAERIKKLRATWKHLDGTEGAASRTLWKRFDKACEQAYEPCQAYFAAKTRERQHNLAQKQAVCEQLEHFESDTDWSRINWRDADRFLRDTQKRWHKIGPINRADKKSLDRRFETALKRFDKHLQKNENEKSTGDRH
;
A
#
# COMPACT_ATOMS: atom_id res chain seq x y z
N MET A 1 5.69 46.69 46.81
CA MET A 1 4.86 45.58 46.29
C MET A 1 3.62 46.09 45.54
N ALA A 2 2.91 47.13 46.02
CA ALA A 2 1.70 47.69 45.37
C ALA A 2 1.83 48.13 43.89
N THR A 3 3.02 48.53 43.42
CA THR A 3 3.24 49.00 42.03
C THR A 3 3.33 47.86 41.01
N VAL A 4 3.72 46.66 41.42
CA VAL A 4 3.76 45.49 40.54
C VAL A 4 2.35 44.92 40.37
N ASP A 5 1.57 44.84 41.44
CA ASP A 5 0.18 44.38 41.41
C ASP A 5 -0.71 45.29 40.55
N ALA A 6 -0.53 46.61 40.63
CA ALA A 6 -1.23 47.57 39.78
C ALA A 6 -0.90 47.40 38.28
N ARG A 7 0.37 47.13 37.95
CA ARG A 7 0.78 46.85 36.56
C ARG A 7 0.26 45.50 36.06
N LEU A 8 0.20 44.50 36.93
CA LEU A 8 -0.39 43.20 36.61
C LEU A 8 -1.90 43.32 36.36
N GLN A 9 -2.63 44.08 37.18
CA GLN A 9 -4.07 44.33 36.97
C GLN A 9 -4.40 44.95 35.61
N VAL A 10 -3.54 45.81 35.07
CA VAL A 10 -3.73 46.42 33.74
C VAL A 10 -3.38 45.45 32.60
N CYS A 11 -2.40 44.58 32.80
CA CYS A 11 -1.95 43.63 31.77
C CYS A 11 -2.87 42.40 31.65
N VAL A 12 -3.51 41.96 32.73
CA VAL A 12 -4.34 40.74 32.76
C VAL A 12 -5.53 40.79 31.77
N PRO A 13 -6.33 41.87 31.67
CA PRO A 13 -7.42 41.97 30.70
C PRO A 13 -6.95 41.89 29.25
N ARG A 14 -5.84 42.58 28.91
CA ARG A 14 -5.23 42.53 27.57
C ARG A 14 -4.74 41.13 27.22
N LEU A 15 -4.16 40.41 28.17
CA LEU A 15 -3.80 39.00 28.00
C LEU A 15 -5.05 38.11 27.83
N GLY A 16 -6.15 38.43 28.52
CA GLY A 16 -7.44 37.76 28.36
C GLY A 16 -8.04 37.94 26.96
N GLU A 17 -8.03 39.18 26.45
CA GLU A 17 -8.45 39.50 25.09
C GLU A 17 -7.61 38.74 24.06
N LEU A 18 -6.28 38.84 24.11
CA LEU A 18 -5.39 38.13 23.18
C LEU A 18 -5.59 36.61 23.20
N ARG A 19 -5.82 36.02 24.38
CA ARG A 19 -6.18 34.60 24.51
C ARG A 19 -7.55 34.31 23.91
N GLY A 20 -8.50 35.24 23.99
CA GLY A 20 -9.82 35.16 23.34
C GLY A 20 -9.72 35.16 21.81
N TRP A 21 -8.98 36.12 21.24
CA TRP A 21 -8.70 36.20 19.80
C TRP A 21 -8.01 34.92 19.29
N ARG A 22 -7.03 34.40 20.05
CA ARG A 22 -6.35 33.14 19.71
C ARG A 22 -7.32 31.96 19.68
N ARG A 23 -8.15 31.78 20.72
CA ARG A 23 -9.16 30.70 20.75
C ARG A 23 -10.18 30.82 19.62
N TRP A 24 -10.64 32.04 19.32
CA TRP A 24 -11.56 32.28 18.21
C TRP A 24 -10.92 31.90 16.87
N GLY A 25 -9.67 32.31 16.62
CA GLY A 25 -8.93 31.92 15.43
C GLY A 25 -8.73 30.40 15.29
N THR A 26 -8.41 29.70 16.38
CA THR A 26 -8.32 28.24 16.37
C THR A 26 -9.66 27.58 16.09
N HIS A 27 -10.76 28.11 16.63
CA HIS A 27 -12.11 27.61 16.34
C HIS A 27 -12.45 27.77 14.85
N GLN A 28 -12.19 28.95 14.28
CA GLN A 28 -12.40 29.23 12.85
C GLN A 28 -11.55 28.30 11.97
N ALA A 29 -10.29 28.08 12.32
CA ALA A 29 -9.43 27.14 11.59
C ALA A 29 -9.99 25.71 11.59
N ARG A 30 -10.56 25.25 12.72
CA ARG A 30 -11.19 23.92 12.81
C ARG A 30 -12.51 23.82 12.05
N GLU A 31 -13.29 24.89 12.02
CA GLU A 31 -14.48 24.98 11.16
C GLU A 31 -14.10 24.84 9.69
N HIS A 32 -13.07 25.57 9.24
CA HIS A 32 -12.55 25.46 7.87
C HIS A 32 -12.10 24.04 7.53
N LEU A 33 -11.44 23.32 8.46
CA LEU A 33 -11.09 21.91 8.26
C LEU A 33 -12.31 21.00 8.11
N CYS A 34 -13.41 21.31 8.80
CA CYS A 34 -14.68 20.57 8.63
C CYS A 34 -15.27 20.84 7.25
N GLU A 35 -15.34 22.11 6.84
CA GLU A 35 -15.86 22.52 5.53
C GLU A 35 -15.03 21.94 4.38
N GLU A 36 -13.69 21.95 4.49
CA GLU A 36 -12.82 21.30 3.52
C GLU A 36 -13.09 19.79 3.45
N ALA A 37 -13.21 19.10 4.60
CA ALA A 37 -13.51 17.67 4.62
C ALA A 37 -14.88 17.36 3.99
N GLU A 38 -15.88 18.18 4.28
CA GLU A 38 -17.23 18.08 3.71
C GLU A 38 -17.23 18.36 2.21
N SER A 39 -16.41 19.30 1.73
CA SER A 39 -16.28 19.60 0.30
C SER A 39 -15.72 18.44 -0.52
N LEU A 40 -15.01 17.50 0.12
CA LEU A 40 -14.52 16.29 -0.55
C LEU A 40 -15.65 15.30 -0.83
N LEU A 41 -16.81 15.45 -0.18
CA LEU A 41 -17.99 14.63 -0.43
C LEU A 41 -18.61 15.01 -1.77
N GLY A 42 -18.60 14.07 -2.72
CA GLY A 42 -19.21 14.26 -4.03
C GLY A 42 -18.29 14.88 -5.09
N LEU A 43 -17.02 15.16 -4.79
CA LEU A 43 -16.04 15.48 -5.83
C LEU A 43 -15.61 14.20 -6.55
N GLU A 44 -15.66 14.22 -7.88
CA GLU A 44 -15.08 13.17 -8.74
C GLU A 44 -13.55 13.33 -8.81
N LEU A 45 -12.89 13.10 -7.67
CA LEU A 45 -11.42 13.07 -7.58
C LEU A 45 -10.91 11.63 -7.53
N PRO A 46 -9.68 11.38 -8.03
CA PRO A 46 -9.04 10.08 -7.86
C PRO A 46 -8.94 9.69 -6.37
N PRO A 47 -9.21 8.43 -5.99
CA PRO A 47 -9.17 8.00 -4.60
C PRO A 47 -7.82 8.24 -3.89
N LEU A 48 -6.71 8.24 -4.62
CA LEU A 48 -5.40 8.57 -4.05
C LEU A 48 -5.30 10.03 -3.60
N ASP A 49 -5.86 10.95 -4.39
CA ASP A 49 -5.82 12.39 -4.10
C ASP A 49 -6.71 12.71 -2.90
N ILE A 50 -7.88 12.08 -2.82
CA ILE A 50 -8.78 12.18 -1.67
C ILE A 50 -8.07 11.68 -0.40
N ALA A 51 -7.41 10.52 -0.46
CA ALA A 51 -6.67 9.98 0.68
C ALA A 51 -5.55 10.92 1.16
N GLU A 52 -4.78 11.53 0.25
CA GLU A 52 -3.72 12.48 0.61
C GLU A 52 -4.28 13.78 1.19
N ARG A 53 -5.39 14.30 0.68
CA ARG A 53 -6.07 15.47 1.26
C ARG A 53 -6.57 15.19 2.68
N ILE A 54 -7.25 14.07 2.90
CA ILE A 54 -7.73 13.67 4.23
C ILE A 54 -6.57 13.49 5.21
N LYS A 55 -5.45 12.92 4.76
CA LYS A 55 -4.23 12.79 5.57
C LYS A 55 -3.67 14.14 5.98
N LYS A 56 -3.63 15.12 5.07
CA LYS A 56 -3.22 16.51 5.38
C LYS A 56 -4.18 17.15 6.39
N LEU A 57 -5.49 17.05 6.18
CA LEU A 57 -6.51 17.57 7.09
C LEU A 57 -6.33 17.01 8.51
N ARG A 58 -6.19 15.68 8.65
CA ARG A 58 -5.94 15.03 9.95
C ARG A 58 -4.63 15.46 10.59
N ALA A 59 -3.57 15.68 9.80
CA ALA A 59 -2.30 16.19 10.30
C ALA A 59 -2.42 17.62 10.82
N THR A 60 -3.10 18.51 10.08
CA THR A 60 -3.38 19.89 10.51
C THR A 60 -4.22 19.91 11.78
N TRP A 61 -5.26 19.08 11.86
CA TRP A 61 -6.07 18.95 13.06
C TRP A 61 -5.25 18.53 14.28
N LYS A 62 -4.43 17.47 14.14
CA LYS A 62 -3.55 16.99 15.21
C LYS A 62 -2.53 18.06 15.64
N HIS A 63 -2.04 18.85 14.70
CA HIS A 63 -1.16 19.97 15.01
C HIS A 63 -1.87 21.03 15.86
N LEU A 64 -3.10 21.42 15.49
CA LEU A 64 -3.93 22.35 16.28
C LEU A 64 -4.24 21.81 17.68
N ASP A 65 -4.53 20.53 17.82
CA ASP A 65 -4.75 19.90 19.13
C ASP A 65 -3.48 19.93 20.01
N GLY A 66 -2.30 19.80 19.42
CA GLY A 66 -1.03 19.86 20.13
C GLY A 66 -0.60 21.28 20.55
N THR A 67 -0.97 22.30 19.78
CA THR A 67 -0.55 23.70 20.04
C THR A 67 -1.58 24.52 20.81
N GLU A 68 -2.87 24.26 20.60
CA GLU A 68 -3.98 25.07 21.12
C GLU A 68 -4.91 24.28 22.07
N GLY A 69 -4.59 23.01 22.33
CA GLY A 69 -5.40 22.10 23.15
C GLY A 69 -6.56 21.48 22.37
N ALA A 70 -7.19 20.44 22.94
CA ALA A 70 -8.19 19.64 22.23
C ALA A 70 -9.44 20.43 21.80
N ALA A 71 -9.95 20.10 20.61
CA ALA A 71 -11.22 20.62 20.12
C ALA A 71 -12.43 20.23 20.99
N SER A 72 -13.56 20.91 20.80
CA SER A 72 -14.83 20.44 21.36
C SER A 72 -15.20 19.07 20.78
N ARG A 73 -15.84 18.22 21.59
CA ARG A 73 -16.27 16.88 21.16
C ARG A 73 -17.20 16.93 19.94
N THR A 74 -18.05 17.95 19.87
CA THR A 74 -18.99 18.15 18.75
C THR A 74 -18.24 18.44 17.45
N LEU A 75 -17.26 19.35 17.49
CA LEU A 75 -16.50 19.75 16.30
C LEU A 75 -15.61 18.61 15.80
N TRP A 76 -14.95 17.88 16.71
CA TRP A 76 -14.19 16.68 16.36
C TRP A 76 -15.07 15.62 15.69
N LYS A 77 -16.25 15.32 16.25
CA LYS A 77 -17.17 14.33 15.66
C LYS A 77 -17.63 14.72 14.26
N ARG A 78 -17.88 16.01 14.01
CA ARG A 78 -18.25 16.50 12.66
C ARG A 78 -17.11 16.27 11.68
N PHE A 79 -15.90 16.70 12.05
CA PHE A 79 -14.70 16.53 11.23
C PHE A 79 -14.39 15.06 10.93
N ASP A 80 -14.40 14.20 11.96
CA ASP A 80 -14.06 12.79 11.81
C ASP A 80 -15.09 12.07 10.93
N LYS A 81 -16.38 12.34 11.13
CA LYS A 81 -17.45 11.81 10.27
C LYS A 81 -17.30 12.25 8.80
N ALA A 82 -17.01 13.53 8.55
CA ALA A 82 -16.78 14.02 7.20
C ALA A 82 -15.56 13.35 6.55
N CYS A 83 -14.47 13.18 7.30
CA CYS A 83 -13.28 12.46 6.84
C CYS A 83 -13.58 10.98 6.53
N GLU A 84 -14.33 10.29 7.39
CA GLU A 84 -14.71 8.89 7.18
C GLU A 84 -15.53 8.72 5.90
N GLN A 85 -16.56 9.56 5.73
CA GLN A 85 -17.42 9.54 4.55
C GLN A 85 -16.65 9.87 3.27
N ALA A 86 -15.74 10.84 3.31
CA ALA A 86 -14.89 11.16 2.17
C ALA A 86 -13.88 10.04 1.86
N TYR A 87 -13.50 9.22 2.84
CA TYR A 87 -12.52 8.14 2.66
C TYR A 87 -13.14 6.82 2.15
N GLU A 88 -14.46 6.65 2.20
CA GLU A 88 -15.17 5.44 1.71
C GLU A 88 -14.72 4.96 0.31
N PRO A 89 -14.66 5.82 -0.74
CA PRO A 89 -14.17 5.41 -2.06
C PRO A 89 -12.72 4.94 -2.04
N CYS A 90 -11.89 5.54 -1.19
CA CYS A 90 -10.49 5.16 -1.00
C CYS A 90 -10.38 3.76 -0.40
N GLN A 91 -11.22 3.43 0.58
CA GLN A 91 -11.26 2.09 1.18
C GLN A 91 -11.57 1.03 0.12
N ALA A 92 -12.60 1.25 -0.69
CA ALA A 92 -12.97 0.34 -1.77
C ALA A 92 -11.83 0.17 -2.78
N TYR A 93 -11.17 1.27 -3.18
CA TYR A 93 -10.03 1.24 -4.09
C TYR A 93 -8.84 0.43 -3.53
N PHE A 94 -8.43 0.69 -2.29
CA PHE A 94 -7.32 -0.02 -1.67
C PHE A 94 -7.66 -1.48 -1.37
N ALA A 95 -8.91 -1.79 -1.02
CA ALA A 95 -9.39 -3.16 -0.88
C ALA A 95 -9.31 -3.92 -2.22
N ALA A 96 -9.76 -3.30 -3.32
CA ALA A 96 -9.66 -3.89 -4.66
C ALA A 96 -8.20 -4.14 -5.06
N LYS A 97 -7.31 -3.17 -4.83
CA LYS A 97 -5.86 -3.35 -5.08
C LYS A 97 -5.22 -4.43 -4.21
N THR A 98 -5.69 -4.60 -2.99
CA THR A 98 -5.21 -5.66 -2.09
C THR A 98 -5.66 -7.03 -2.59
N ARG A 99 -6.93 -7.16 -3.00
CA ARG A 99 -7.46 -8.39 -3.63
C ARG A 99 -6.73 -8.74 -4.93
N GLU A 100 -6.47 -7.74 -5.78
CA GLU A 100 -5.68 -7.93 -7.01
C GLU A 100 -4.29 -8.49 -6.72
N ARG A 101 -3.58 -7.94 -5.73
CA ARG A 101 -2.26 -8.45 -5.32
C ARG A 101 -2.32 -9.86 -4.74
N GLN A 102 -3.35 -10.18 -3.94
CA GLN A 102 -3.55 -11.51 -3.40
C GLN A 102 -3.87 -12.54 -4.50
N HIS A 103 -4.67 -12.15 -5.49
CA HIS A 103 -4.95 -12.98 -6.65
C HIS A 103 -3.67 -13.24 -7.46
N ASN A 104 -2.89 -12.20 -7.76
CA ASN A 104 -1.60 -12.33 -8.43
C ASN A 104 -0.62 -13.20 -7.64
N LEU A 105 -0.64 -13.11 -6.30
CA LEU A 105 0.18 -13.95 -5.43
C LEU A 105 -0.17 -15.43 -5.59
N ALA A 106 -1.45 -15.78 -5.51
CA ALA A 106 -1.94 -17.14 -5.70
C ALA A 106 -1.59 -17.68 -7.09
N GLN A 107 -1.73 -16.86 -8.14
CA GLN A 107 -1.33 -17.24 -9.50
C GLN A 107 0.16 -17.53 -9.62
N LYS A 108 1.03 -16.71 -9.01
CA LYS A 108 2.47 -16.96 -9.01
C LYS A 108 2.84 -18.21 -8.22
N GLN A 109 2.21 -18.43 -7.07
CA GLN A 109 2.38 -19.67 -6.29
C GLN A 109 2.01 -20.89 -7.13
N ALA A 110 0.85 -20.86 -7.80
CA ALA A 110 0.41 -21.94 -8.68
C ALA A 110 1.37 -22.19 -9.85
N VAL A 111 1.99 -21.15 -10.41
CA VAL A 111 3.04 -21.31 -11.45
C VAL A 111 4.27 -22.02 -10.90
N CYS A 112 4.75 -21.66 -9.70
CA CYS A 112 5.86 -22.36 -9.07
C CYS A 112 5.51 -23.82 -8.78
N GLU A 113 4.32 -24.09 -8.23
CA GLU A 113 3.83 -25.43 -7.94
C GLU A 113 3.71 -26.29 -9.19
N GLN A 114 3.18 -25.73 -10.29
CA GLN A 114 3.09 -26.43 -11.57
C GLN A 114 4.47 -26.80 -12.11
N LEU A 115 5.45 -25.90 -12.01
CA LEU A 115 6.82 -26.15 -12.47
C LEU A 115 7.52 -27.22 -11.61
N GLU A 116 7.35 -27.15 -10.28
CA GLU A 116 7.93 -28.13 -9.35
C GLU A 116 7.26 -29.51 -9.50
N HIS A 117 5.94 -29.55 -9.67
CA HIS A 117 5.21 -30.78 -9.91
C HIS A 117 5.65 -31.43 -11.22
N PHE A 118 5.75 -30.64 -12.30
CA PHE A 118 6.27 -31.10 -13.58
C PHE A 118 7.69 -31.66 -13.44
N GLU A 119 8.56 -31.01 -12.65
CA GLU A 119 9.92 -31.53 -12.41
C GLU A 119 9.91 -32.88 -11.68
N SER A 120 9.04 -33.04 -10.68
CA SER A 120 8.99 -34.23 -9.83
C SER A 120 8.34 -35.45 -10.49
N ASP A 121 7.32 -35.22 -11.33
CA ASP A 121 6.51 -36.29 -11.96
C ASP A 121 7.10 -36.74 -13.31
N THR A 122 7.98 -35.93 -13.89
CA THR A 122 8.59 -36.21 -15.18
C THR A 122 9.69 -37.26 -15.09
N ASP A 123 9.55 -38.35 -15.86
CA ASP A 123 10.66 -39.22 -16.20
C ASP A 123 11.55 -38.57 -17.28
N TRP A 124 12.60 -37.90 -16.82
CA TRP A 124 13.56 -37.18 -17.66
C TRP A 124 14.29 -38.06 -18.67
N SER A 125 14.29 -39.39 -18.52
CA SER A 125 14.92 -40.31 -19.47
C SER A 125 14.06 -40.59 -20.70
N ARG A 126 12.74 -40.37 -20.61
CA ARG A 126 11.75 -40.72 -21.63
C ARG A 126 10.93 -39.54 -22.14
N ILE A 127 11.18 -38.34 -21.62
CA ILE A 127 10.40 -37.15 -21.95
C ILE A 127 10.62 -36.68 -23.40
N ASN A 128 9.53 -36.19 -24.02
CA ASN A 128 9.61 -35.39 -25.22
C ASN A 128 10.11 -33.97 -24.91
N TRP A 129 11.38 -33.70 -25.24
CA TRP A 129 12.04 -32.42 -25.00
C TRP A 129 11.35 -31.22 -25.67
N ARG A 130 10.64 -31.42 -26.79
CA ARG A 130 9.87 -30.33 -27.43
C ARG A 130 8.67 -29.89 -26.58
N ASP A 131 8.01 -30.85 -25.93
CA ASP A 131 6.87 -30.56 -25.06
C ASP A 131 7.34 -29.94 -23.74
N ALA A 132 8.48 -30.40 -23.23
CA ALA A 132 9.15 -29.84 -22.06
C ALA A 132 9.55 -28.37 -22.28
N ASP A 133 10.20 -28.04 -23.40
CA ASP A 133 10.59 -26.67 -23.77
C ASP A 133 9.37 -25.77 -23.97
N ARG A 134 8.31 -26.28 -24.63
CA ARG A 134 7.03 -25.55 -24.78
C ARG A 134 6.42 -25.22 -23.41
N PHE A 135 6.32 -26.22 -22.53
CA PHE A 135 5.79 -26.03 -21.18
C PHE A 135 6.59 -24.98 -20.40
N LEU A 136 7.92 -25.02 -20.48
CA LEU A 136 8.79 -24.06 -19.81
C LEU A 136 8.56 -22.63 -20.33
N ARG A 137 8.54 -22.44 -21.65
CA ARG A 137 8.29 -21.14 -22.28
C ARG A 137 6.93 -20.57 -21.90
N ASP A 138 5.88 -21.40 -21.89
CA ASP A 138 4.53 -20.95 -21.55
C ASP A 138 4.42 -20.62 -20.05
N THR A 139 5.12 -21.38 -19.19
CA THR A 139 5.23 -21.11 -17.75
C THR A 139 5.94 -19.78 -17.48
N GLN A 140 7.06 -19.51 -18.15
CA GLN A 140 7.78 -18.23 -18.04
C GLN A 140 6.94 -17.05 -18.56
N LYS A 141 6.25 -17.21 -19.70
CA LYS A 141 5.32 -16.19 -20.21
C LYS A 141 4.23 -15.87 -19.20
N ARG A 142 3.61 -16.89 -18.60
CA ARG A 142 2.60 -16.72 -17.55
C ARG A 142 3.17 -16.00 -16.34
N TRP A 143 4.36 -16.39 -15.88
CA TRP A 143 5.05 -15.74 -14.76
C TRP A 143 5.21 -14.23 -14.95
N HIS A 144 5.67 -13.81 -16.13
CA HIS A 144 5.91 -12.40 -16.44
C HIS A 144 4.63 -11.61 -16.75
N LYS A 145 3.55 -12.29 -17.14
CA LYS A 145 2.23 -11.66 -17.37
C LYS A 145 1.50 -11.34 -16.08
N ILE A 146 1.78 -12.07 -14.99
CA ILE A 146 1.12 -11.83 -13.69
C ILE A 146 1.55 -10.48 -13.14
N GLY A 147 0.56 -9.70 -12.70
CA GLY A 147 0.73 -8.34 -12.20
C GLY A 147 1.51 -8.24 -10.88
N PRO A 148 1.52 -7.04 -10.28
CA PRO A 148 2.29 -6.78 -9.07
C PRO A 148 1.78 -7.58 -7.87
N ILE A 149 2.71 -7.95 -7.00
CA ILE A 149 2.48 -8.58 -5.69
C ILE A 149 3.26 -7.81 -4.62
N ASN A 150 3.07 -8.15 -3.35
CA ASN A 150 3.82 -7.50 -2.26
C ASN A 150 5.32 -7.80 -2.37
N ARG A 151 6.14 -6.83 -1.97
CA ARG A 151 7.61 -6.91 -2.14
C ARG A 151 8.23 -8.10 -1.40
N ALA A 152 7.73 -8.41 -0.20
CA ALA A 152 8.22 -9.54 0.59
C ALA A 152 7.97 -10.88 -0.13
N ASP A 153 6.74 -11.10 -0.58
CA ASP A 153 6.34 -12.31 -1.28
C ASP A 153 7.06 -12.44 -2.63
N LYS A 154 7.24 -11.32 -3.34
CA LYS A 154 7.95 -11.28 -4.62
C LYS A 154 9.34 -11.87 -4.52
N LYS A 155 10.12 -11.44 -3.53
CA LYS A 155 11.50 -11.92 -3.36
C LYS A 155 11.56 -13.42 -3.12
N SER A 156 10.63 -13.95 -2.30
CA SER A 156 10.55 -15.38 -2.00
C SER A 156 10.19 -16.18 -3.25
N LEU A 157 9.16 -15.74 -3.98
CA LEU A 157 8.63 -16.42 -5.15
C LEU A 157 9.58 -16.35 -6.35
N ASP A 158 10.24 -15.20 -6.60
CA ASP A 158 11.26 -15.07 -7.63
C ASP A 158 12.40 -16.07 -7.39
N ARG A 159 12.89 -16.19 -6.15
CA ARG A 159 13.92 -17.17 -5.79
C ARG A 159 13.47 -18.62 -6.01
N ARG A 160 12.23 -18.95 -5.61
CA ARG A 160 11.65 -20.29 -5.79
C ARG A 160 11.56 -20.64 -7.27
N PHE A 161 11.04 -19.73 -8.09
CA PHE A 161 10.93 -19.88 -9.53
C PHE A 161 12.30 -20.03 -10.22
N GLU A 162 13.26 -19.16 -9.92
CA GLU A 162 14.63 -19.26 -10.46
C GLU A 162 15.33 -20.57 -10.08
N THR A 163 15.11 -21.07 -8.86
CA THR A 163 15.68 -22.34 -8.42
C THR A 163 15.10 -23.50 -9.22
N ALA A 164 13.80 -23.52 -9.45
CA ALA A 164 13.14 -24.53 -10.28
C ALA A 164 13.61 -24.46 -11.75
N LEU A 165 13.74 -23.26 -12.31
CA LEU A 165 14.31 -23.06 -13.66
C LEU A 165 15.73 -23.61 -13.78
N LYS A 166 16.61 -23.35 -12.79
CA LYS A 166 17.97 -23.87 -12.77
C LYS A 166 18.04 -25.40 -12.70
N ARG A 167 17.07 -26.06 -12.04
CA ARG A 167 16.99 -27.53 -12.04
C ARG A 167 16.61 -28.05 -13.41
N PHE A 168 15.60 -27.46 -14.02
CA PHE A 168 15.15 -27.81 -15.37
C PHE A 168 16.29 -27.68 -16.40
N ASP A 169 17.04 -26.57 -16.35
CA ASP A 169 18.16 -26.33 -17.25
C ASP A 169 19.29 -27.37 -17.10
N LYS A 170 19.55 -27.85 -15.87
CA LYS A 170 20.50 -28.96 -15.65
C LYS A 170 20.05 -30.26 -16.31
N HIS A 171 18.74 -30.58 -16.28
CA HIS A 171 18.22 -31.74 -16.99
C HIS A 171 18.40 -31.62 -18.50
N LEU A 172 18.20 -30.43 -19.05
CA LEU A 172 18.40 -30.13 -20.47
C LEU A 172 19.87 -30.33 -20.88
N GLN A 173 20.81 -29.72 -20.15
CA GLN A 173 22.25 -29.83 -20.42
C GLN A 173 22.74 -31.28 -20.31
N LYS A 174 22.23 -32.06 -19.34
CA LYS A 174 22.59 -33.47 -19.18
C LYS A 174 22.21 -34.30 -20.41
N ASN A 175 20.99 -34.13 -20.93
CA ASN A 175 20.52 -34.83 -22.12
C ASN A 175 21.29 -34.43 -23.40
N GLU A 176 21.70 -33.16 -23.53
CA GLU A 176 22.54 -32.72 -24.65
C GLU A 176 23.93 -33.37 -24.61
N ASN A 177 24.53 -33.46 -23.41
CA ASN A 177 25.83 -34.11 -23.22
C ASN A 177 25.78 -35.62 -23.54
N GLU A 178 24.74 -36.32 -23.08
CA GLU A 178 24.55 -37.76 -23.33
C GLU A 178 24.42 -38.08 -24.83
N LYS A 179 23.72 -37.22 -25.59
CA LYS A 179 23.63 -37.34 -27.06
C LYS A 179 24.97 -37.11 -27.76
N SER A 180 25.77 -36.14 -27.30
CA SER A 180 27.10 -35.84 -27.89
C SER A 180 28.15 -36.93 -27.61
N THR A 181 28.00 -37.69 -26.53
CA THR A 181 28.86 -38.84 -26.22
C THR A 181 28.44 -40.11 -26.96
N GLY A 182 27.15 -40.29 -27.26
CA GLY A 182 26.62 -41.45 -27.98
C GLY A 182 26.97 -41.47 -29.48
N ASP A 183 27.08 -40.30 -30.11
CA ASP A 183 27.42 -40.16 -31.55
C ASP A 183 28.93 -40.33 -31.85
N ARG A 184 29.74 -40.64 -30.83
CA ARG A 184 31.21 -40.75 -30.89
C ARG A 184 31.73 -42.20 -30.79
N HIS A 185 30.86 -43.19 -30.91
CA HIS A 185 31.19 -44.63 -31.01
C HIS A 185 30.61 -45.21 -32.29
#